data_AF-A0A1B6KAH4-F1
#
_entry.id   AF-A0A1B6KAH4-F1
#
_cell.length_a   1.000
_cell.length_b   1.000
_cell.length_c   1.000
_cell.angle_alpha   90.00
_cell.angle_beta   90.00
_cell.angle_gamma   90.00
#
_symmetry.space_group_name_H-M   'P 1'
#
loop_
_entity.id
_entity.type
_entity.pdbx_description
1 polymer ?
#
loop_
_entity_poly.entity_id
_entity_poly.type
_entity_poly.pdbx_seq_one_letter_code
_entity_poly.pdbx_strand_id
1 'polypeptide(L)'
;IASNPQINALTQSCKNIVTHRDAIKMYVEKLQLWIRKVSMNPSNYSSFSKVVSFSEEVCFEDVFEGPLLKNLIIDHLKNLKEEFRRYFPNLSEEFYKLSTDPFNMDIQLLPEELQEEGIEIKNDSAARYDFDKMDKPSFWLKYLKVYPSVSDKAQRRSLSTSSLLRYLVLIATRVEN
;
A
#
# COMPACT_ATOMS: atom_id res chain seq x y z
N ILE A 1 -9.04 15.89 -21.16
CA ILE A 1 -8.46 14.54 -21.36
C ILE A 1 -6.97 14.65 -21.14
N ALA A 2 -6.50 14.36 -19.93
CA ALA A 2 -5.09 14.19 -19.61
C ALA A 2 -5.03 13.05 -18.59
N SER A 3 -4.86 11.83 -19.11
CA SER A 3 -4.70 10.64 -18.29
C SER A 3 -3.50 10.84 -17.38
N ASN A 4 -3.73 10.79 -16.07
CA ASN A 4 -2.67 10.91 -15.08
C ASN A 4 -1.69 9.73 -15.27
N PRO A 5 -0.42 9.97 -15.66
CA PRO A 5 0.53 8.90 -15.95
C PRO A 5 0.75 7.96 -14.75
N GLN A 6 0.54 8.45 -13.53
CA GLN A 6 0.67 7.65 -12.31
C GLN A 6 -0.51 6.70 -12.09
N ILE A 7 -1.70 7.04 -12.59
CA ILE A 7 -2.87 6.14 -12.58
C ILE A 7 -2.68 5.06 -13.67
N ASN A 8 -2.15 5.42 -14.83
CA ASN A 8 -1.84 4.44 -15.88
C ASN A 8 -0.70 3.47 -15.50
N ALA A 9 0.22 3.90 -14.64
CA ALA A 9 1.23 3.00 -14.07
C ALA A 9 0.62 1.93 -13.14
N LEU A 10 -0.54 2.21 -12.53
CA LEU A 10 -1.27 1.23 -11.72
C LEU A 10 -2.04 0.22 -12.60
N THR A 11 -2.37 0.56 -13.84
CA THR A 11 -3.15 -0.28 -14.76
C THR A 11 -2.29 -1.17 -15.68
N GLN A 12 -1.04 -0.80 -15.97
CA GLN A 12 -0.25 -1.46 -17.03
C GLN A 12 0.61 -2.66 -16.60
N SER A 13 0.40 -3.27 -15.43
CA SER A 13 1.07 -4.55 -15.12
C SER A 13 0.43 -5.27 -13.94
N CYS A 14 -0.40 -6.28 -14.23
CA CYS A 14 -0.77 -7.33 -13.27
C CYS A 14 0.46 -8.20 -12.94
N LYS A 15 1.51 -7.61 -12.32
CA LYS A 15 2.66 -8.32 -11.78
C LYS A 15 2.64 -8.16 -10.27
N ASN A 16 2.05 -9.17 -9.62
CA ASN A 16 2.25 -9.61 -8.25
C ASN A 16 1.78 -8.63 -7.16
N ILE A 17 0.88 -9.10 -6.29
CA ILE A 17 0.34 -8.48 -5.06
C ILE A 17 1.30 -7.57 -4.26
N VAL A 18 2.60 -7.89 -4.30
CA VAL A 18 3.74 -7.09 -3.83
C VAL A 18 3.70 -5.65 -4.36
N THR A 19 3.53 -5.46 -5.66
CA THR A 19 3.59 -4.14 -6.32
C THR A 19 2.41 -3.24 -5.94
N HIS A 20 1.22 -3.79 -5.76
CA HIS A 20 0.04 -3.01 -5.35
C HIS A 20 0.11 -2.59 -3.88
N ARG A 21 0.60 -3.47 -2.99
CA ARG A 21 0.83 -3.13 -1.58
C ARG A 21 1.87 -2.03 -1.44
N ASP A 22 3.00 -2.18 -2.13
CA ASP A 22 4.09 -1.20 -2.10
C ASP A 22 3.64 0.14 -2.68
N ALA A 23 2.83 0.14 -3.74
CA ALA A 23 2.23 1.34 -4.29
C ALA A 23 1.30 2.03 -3.27
N ILE A 24 0.40 1.29 -2.60
CA ILE A 24 -0.50 1.85 -1.58
C ILE A 24 0.32 2.43 -0.42
N LYS A 25 1.32 1.68 0.07
CA LYS A 25 2.22 2.15 1.13
C LYS A 25 2.94 3.44 0.74
N MET A 26 3.52 3.47 -0.46
CA MET A 26 4.16 4.66 -1.02
C MET A 26 3.19 5.85 -1.10
N TYR A 27 1.95 5.64 -1.54
CA TYR A 27 0.95 6.71 -1.60
C TYR A 27 0.58 7.23 -0.21
N VAL A 28 0.38 6.35 0.77
CA VAL A 28 0.12 6.75 2.16
C VAL A 28 1.27 7.57 2.73
N GLU A 29 2.52 7.19 2.44
CA GLU A 29 3.71 7.96 2.84
C GLU A 29 3.78 9.32 2.15
N LYS A 30 3.45 9.40 0.85
CA LYS A 30 3.33 10.67 0.12
C LYS A 30 2.25 11.58 0.73
N LEU A 31 1.09 11.05 1.10
CA LEU A 31 0.05 11.83 1.78
C LEU A 31 0.56 12.43 3.09
N GLN A 32 1.32 11.66 3.88
CA GLN A 32 1.94 12.17 5.11
C GLN A 32 2.97 13.25 4.84
N LEU A 33 3.80 13.09 3.81
CA LEU A 33 4.74 14.11 3.38
C LEU A 33 4.03 15.40 2.96
N TRP A 34 2.94 15.30 2.20
CA TRP A 34 2.17 16.45 1.74
C TRP A 34 1.47 17.17 2.89
N ILE A 35 0.90 16.45 3.85
CA ILE A 35 0.38 17.03 5.09
C ILE A 35 1.48 17.83 5.80
N ARG A 36 2.68 17.26 5.96
CA ARG A 36 3.81 17.97 6.59
C ARG A 36 4.19 19.24 5.84
N LYS A 37 4.31 19.18 4.51
CA LYS A 37 4.66 20.32 3.66
C LYS A 37 3.64 21.46 3.77
N VAL A 38 2.35 21.15 3.72
CA VAL A 38 1.27 22.15 3.85
C VAL A 38 1.22 22.72 5.27
N SER A 39 1.54 21.91 6.28
CA SER A 39 1.60 22.36 7.68
C SER A 39 2.76 23.32 8.00
N MET A 40 3.79 23.43 7.16
CA MET A 40 4.93 24.34 7.36
C MET A 40 4.51 25.82 7.40
N ASN A 41 5.42 26.68 7.87
CA ASN A 41 5.27 28.13 7.80
C ASN A 41 6.56 28.76 7.25
N PRO A 42 6.58 29.26 5.99
CA PRO A 42 5.45 29.33 5.06
C PRO A 42 5.00 27.94 4.56
N SER A 43 3.75 27.84 4.11
CA SER A 43 3.18 26.57 3.65
C SER A 43 3.80 26.17 2.30
N ASN A 44 4.11 24.88 2.10
CA ASN A 44 4.71 24.41 0.86
C ASN A 44 3.69 23.64 -0.01
N TYR A 45 3.22 24.28 -1.08
CA TYR A 45 2.25 23.72 -2.03
C TYR A 45 2.88 23.08 -3.28
N SER A 46 4.21 22.90 -3.32
CA SER A 46 4.92 22.34 -4.51
C SER A 46 4.39 21.00 -5.03
N SER A 47 3.72 20.23 -4.16
CA SER A 47 3.11 18.95 -4.53
C SER A 47 1.76 19.09 -5.28
N PHE A 48 1.22 20.30 -5.37
CA PHE A 48 -0.10 20.61 -5.92
C PHE A 48 0.04 21.65 -7.05
N SER A 49 0.47 21.22 -8.23
CA SER A 49 0.76 22.11 -9.37
C SER A 49 -0.38 23.05 -9.73
N LYS A 50 -1.64 22.57 -9.64
CA LYS A 50 -2.83 23.40 -9.87
C LYS A 50 -2.98 24.52 -8.82
N VAL A 51 -2.70 24.22 -7.55
CA VAL A 51 -2.79 25.21 -6.46
C VAL A 51 -1.73 26.30 -6.68
N VAL A 52 -0.52 25.90 -7.06
CA VAL A 52 0.57 26.83 -7.39
C VAL A 52 0.23 27.69 -8.61
N SER A 53 -0.26 27.09 -9.70
CA SER A 53 -0.63 27.87 -10.89
C SER A 53 -1.75 28.89 -10.60
N PHE A 54 -2.75 28.50 -9.80
CA PHE A 54 -3.80 29.44 -9.39
C PHE A 54 -3.28 30.58 -8.49
N SER A 55 -2.26 30.34 -7.66
CA SER A 55 -1.65 31.41 -6.86
C SER A 55 -0.83 32.40 -7.68
N GLU A 56 -0.23 31.94 -8.79
CA GLU A 56 0.57 32.79 -9.67
C GLU A 56 -0.32 33.63 -10.61
N GLU A 57 -1.47 33.08 -11.02
CA GLU A 57 -2.44 33.77 -11.89
C GLU A 57 -3.29 34.82 -11.15
N VAL A 58 -3.48 34.66 -9.84
CA VAL A 58 -4.38 35.51 -9.06
C VAL A 58 -3.71 35.98 -7.77
N CYS A 59 -3.57 37.30 -7.59
CA CYS A 59 -2.99 37.94 -6.40
C CYS A 59 -3.86 37.76 -5.14
N PHE A 60 -3.99 36.52 -4.66
CA PHE A 60 -4.72 36.12 -3.44
C PHE A 60 -3.76 35.60 -2.36
N GLU A 61 -2.63 36.26 -2.16
CA GLU A 61 -1.61 35.83 -1.18
C GLU A 61 -2.20 35.58 0.22
N ASP A 62 -3.15 36.42 0.65
CA ASP A 62 -3.87 36.26 1.93
C ASP A 62 -4.69 34.97 2.04
N VAL A 63 -5.17 34.43 0.91
CA VAL A 63 -5.94 33.17 0.87
C VAL A 63 -5.00 31.96 0.92
N PHE A 64 -3.86 32.04 0.24
CA PHE A 64 -2.88 30.95 0.18
C PHE A 64 -2.03 30.84 1.46
N GLU A 65 -1.75 31.97 2.11
CA GLU A 65 -1.13 32.03 3.44
C GLU A 65 -2.15 31.92 4.58
N GLY A 66 -3.45 32.03 4.25
CA GLY A 66 -4.54 31.95 5.19
C GLY A 66 -4.76 30.53 5.76
N PRO A 67 -5.24 30.41 7.02
CA PRO A 67 -5.48 29.13 7.66
C PRO A 67 -6.59 28.31 6.98
N LEU A 68 -7.49 28.96 6.25
CA LEU A 68 -8.66 28.30 5.62
C LEU A 68 -8.24 27.29 4.54
N LEU A 69 -7.47 27.73 3.53
CA LEU A 69 -7.02 26.85 2.44
C LEU A 69 -6.11 25.74 2.99
N LYS A 70 -5.20 26.12 3.88
CA LYS A 70 -4.29 25.21 4.57
C LYS A 70 -5.04 24.07 5.27
N ASN A 71 -6.05 24.40 6.08
CA ASN A 71 -6.83 23.41 6.81
C ASN A 71 -7.67 22.53 5.87
N LEU A 72 -8.28 23.11 4.83
CA LEU A 72 -9.03 22.35 3.82
C LEU A 72 -8.16 21.27 3.15
N ILE A 73 -6.95 21.63 2.72
CA ILE A 73 -6.03 20.68 2.09
C ILE A 73 -5.61 19.61 3.10
N ILE A 74 -5.23 20.01 4.33
CA ILE A 74 -4.81 19.06 5.37
C ILE A 74 -5.92 18.05 5.69
N ASP A 75 -7.16 18.53 5.87
CA ASP A 75 -8.30 17.69 6.22
C ASP A 75 -8.65 16.73 5.09
N HIS A 76 -8.62 17.20 3.83
CA HIS A 76 -8.80 16.34 2.68
C HIS A 76 -7.75 15.21 2.62
N LEU A 77 -6.47 15.54 2.82
CA LEU A 77 -5.39 14.55 2.81
C LEU A 77 -5.49 13.55 3.97
N LYS A 78 -5.91 14.00 5.16
CA LYS A 78 -6.18 13.13 6.30
C LYS A 78 -7.32 12.16 6.00
N ASN A 79 -8.43 12.67 5.49
CA ASN A 79 -9.59 11.83 5.13
C ASN A 79 -9.23 10.79 4.08
N LEU A 80 -8.50 11.19 3.03
CA LEU A 80 -8.04 10.26 2.00
C LEU A 80 -7.13 9.17 2.59
N LYS A 81 -6.22 9.54 3.49
CA LYS A 81 -5.36 8.58 4.20
C LYS A 81 -6.17 7.59 5.06
N GLU A 82 -7.22 8.04 5.74
CA GLU A 82 -8.10 7.15 6.51
C GLU A 82 -8.93 6.22 5.60
N GLU A 83 -9.39 6.70 4.44
CA GLU A 83 -10.05 5.84 3.45
C GLU A 83 -9.09 4.75 2.92
N PHE A 84 -7.80 5.06 2.68
CA PHE A 84 -6.81 4.04 2.34
C PHE A 84 -6.68 2.96 3.44
N ARG A 85 -6.69 3.36 4.73
CA ARG A 85 -6.68 2.39 5.83
C ARG A 85 -7.96 1.56 5.89
N ARG A 86 -9.11 2.17 5.60
CA ARG A 86 -10.42 1.52 5.60
C ARG A 86 -10.55 0.48 4.49
N TYR A 87 -10.12 0.80 3.26
CA TYR A 87 -10.18 -0.12 2.13
C TYR A 87 -9.06 -1.16 2.17
N PHE A 88 -7.93 -0.84 2.80
CA PHE A 88 -6.77 -1.72 2.93
C PHE A 88 -6.37 -1.91 4.40
N PRO A 89 -7.24 -2.50 5.25
CA PRO A 89 -6.96 -2.70 6.69
C PRO A 89 -5.84 -3.71 6.93
N ASN A 90 -5.49 -4.44 5.87
CA ASN A 90 -4.68 -5.64 5.87
C ASN A 90 -3.24 -5.40 5.38
N LEU A 91 -2.75 -4.16 5.50
CA LEU A 91 -1.38 -3.78 5.18
C LEU A 91 -0.34 -4.19 6.24
N SER A 92 -0.69 -4.99 7.25
CA SER A 92 0.26 -5.48 8.27
C SER A 92 1.57 -5.96 7.64
N GLU A 93 2.68 -5.49 8.21
CA GLU A 93 4.03 -5.77 7.72
C GLU A 93 4.42 -7.21 8.00
N GLU A 94 3.96 -7.74 9.12
CA GLU A 94 4.26 -9.09 9.59
C GLU A 94 3.72 -10.16 8.61
N PHE A 95 2.44 -10.08 8.22
CA PHE A 95 1.85 -11.05 7.30
C PHE A 95 2.36 -10.90 5.87
N TYR A 96 2.66 -9.67 5.44
CA TYR A 96 3.28 -9.48 4.14
C TYR A 96 4.68 -10.08 4.10
N LYS A 97 5.48 -9.84 5.14
CA LYS A 97 6.83 -10.38 5.25
C LYS A 97 6.78 -11.91 5.30
N LEU A 98 5.85 -12.49 6.07
CA LEU A 98 5.57 -13.92 6.02
C LEU A 98 5.33 -14.40 4.59
N SER A 99 4.44 -13.73 3.84
CA SER A 99 4.06 -14.14 2.49
C SER A 99 5.17 -14.00 1.44
N THR A 100 6.13 -13.09 1.68
CA THR A 100 7.11 -12.66 0.68
C THR A 100 8.53 -13.09 0.97
N ASP A 101 8.87 -13.32 2.24
CA ASP A 101 10.16 -13.78 2.73
C ASP A 101 10.02 -14.35 4.16
N PRO A 102 9.49 -15.60 4.29
CA PRO A 102 9.30 -16.23 5.60
C PRO A 102 10.61 -16.56 6.31
N PHE A 103 11.75 -16.57 5.61
CA PHE A 103 13.04 -16.96 6.18
C PHE A 103 13.75 -15.82 6.92
N ASN A 104 13.47 -14.56 6.56
CA ASN A 104 14.05 -13.38 7.22
C ASN A 104 13.04 -12.60 8.07
N MET A 105 11.93 -13.21 8.44
CA MET A 105 10.92 -12.58 9.28
C MET A 105 11.30 -12.61 10.77
N ASP A 106 10.77 -11.63 11.50
CA ASP A 106 10.81 -11.63 12.96
C ASP A 106 9.60 -12.40 13.49
N ILE A 107 9.85 -13.52 14.16
CA ILE A 107 8.82 -14.42 14.69
C ILE A 107 8.03 -13.72 15.80
N GLN A 108 8.64 -12.81 16.55
CA GLN A 108 7.99 -12.10 17.66
C GLN A 108 6.86 -11.18 17.20
N LEU A 109 6.87 -10.80 15.91
CA LEU A 109 5.83 -9.99 15.31
C LEU A 109 4.65 -10.84 14.80
N LEU A 110 4.79 -12.16 14.71
CA LEU A 110 3.68 -13.03 14.34
C LEU A 110 2.68 -13.19 15.50
N PRO A 111 1.38 -13.37 15.20
CA PRO A 111 0.43 -13.90 16.16
C PRO A 111 0.94 -15.21 16.77
N GLU A 112 0.68 -15.42 18.06
CA GLU A 112 1.14 -16.57 18.84
C GLU A 112 0.83 -17.90 18.14
N GLU A 113 -0.36 -18.02 17.54
CA GLU A 113 -0.79 -19.23 16.84
C GLU A 113 0.02 -19.57 15.57
N LEU A 114 0.86 -18.64 15.08
CA LEU A 114 1.69 -18.83 13.89
C LEU A 114 3.19 -18.95 14.23
N GLN A 115 3.59 -18.72 15.48
CA GLN A 115 5.01 -18.60 15.82
C GLN A 115 5.74 -19.94 15.71
N GLU A 116 5.12 -21.05 16.14
CA GLU A 116 5.74 -22.38 16.06
C GLU A 116 6.02 -22.78 14.61
N GLU A 117 4.98 -22.85 13.75
CA GLU A 117 5.16 -23.12 12.32
C GLU A 117 6.07 -22.08 11.64
N GLY A 118 6.03 -20.82 12.09
CA GLY A 118 6.93 -19.77 11.63
C GLY A 118 8.39 -20.06 11.92
N ILE A 119 8.72 -20.60 13.11
CA ILE A 119 10.07 -21.04 13.45
C ILE A 119 10.48 -22.24 12.60
N GLU A 120 9.58 -23.20 12.40
CA GLU A 120 9.86 -24.40 11.61
C GLU A 120 10.20 -24.04 10.15
N ILE A 121 9.31 -23.31 9.45
CA ILE A 121 9.54 -22.93 8.05
C ILE A 121 10.77 -22.04 7.89
N LYS A 122 11.03 -21.14 8.86
CA LYS A 122 12.20 -20.25 8.85
C LYS A 122 13.52 -21.03 8.86
N ASN A 123 13.55 -22.19 9.51
CA ASN A 123 14.74 -23.05 9.63
C ASN A 123 14.74 -24.25 8.67
N ASP A 124 13.71 -24.42 7.84
CA ASP A 124 13.66 -25.50 6.85
C ASP A 124 14.47 -25.14 5.59
N SER A 125 15.66 -25.74 5.49
CA SER A 125 16.54 -25.60 4.33
C SER A 125 15.95 -26.14 3.02
N ALA A 126 15.10 -27.17 3.07
CA ALA A 126 14.43 -27.71 1.89
C ALA A 126 13.34 -26.74 1.42
N ALA A 127 12.55 -26.19 2.35
CA ALA A 127 11.60 -25.10 2.05
C ALA A 127 12.30 -23.89 1.44
N ARG A 128 13.46 -23.50 1.97
CA ARG A 128 14.23 -22.39 1.40
C ARG A 128 14.69 -22.66 -0.03
N TYR A 129 15.23 -23.86 -0.27
CA TYR A 129 15.63 -24.28 -1.62
C TYR A 129 14.44 -24.22 -2.59
N ASP A 130 13.29 -24.77 -2.17
CA ASP A 130 12.08 -24.76 -2.97
C ASP A 130 11.59 -23.33 -3.25
N PHE A 131 11.57 -22.46 -2.24
CA PHE A 131 11.17 -21.07 -2.37
C PHE A 131 11.99 -20.30 -3.41
N ASP A 132 13.30 -20.55 -3.49
CA ASP A 132 14.19 -19.94 -4.47
C ASP A 132 13.98 -20.48 -5.90
N LYS A 133 13.32 -21.64 -6.05
CA LYS A 133 13.13 -22.35 -7.33
C LYS A 133 11.73 -22.25 -7.90
N MET A 134 10.74 -21.88 -7.10
CA MET A 134 9.34 -21.80 -7.54
C MET A 134 8.72 -20.43 -7.27
N ASP A 135 7.59 -20.15 -7.91
CA ASP A 135 6.82 -18.95 -7.60
C ASP A 135 6.14 -19.06 -6.23
N LYS A 136 5.91 -17.90 -5.59
CA LYS A 136 5.33 -17.83 -4.23
C LYS A 136 3.99 -18.57 -4.10
N PRO A 137 3.01 -18.41 -5.01
CA PRO A 137 1.78 -19.20 -4.97
C PRO A 137 2.03 -20.72 -4.94
N SER A 138 2.86 -21.24 -5.85
CA SER A 138 3.20 -22.67 -5.88
C SER A 138 3.90 -23.14 -4.60
N PHE A 139 4.80 -22.32 -4.05
CA PHE A 139 5.47 -22.59 -2.79
C PHE A 139 4.49 -22.77 -1.64
N TRP A 140 3.63 -21.77 -1.41
CA TRP A 140 2.66 -21.81 -0.33
C TRP A 140 1.61 -22.90 -0.51
N LEU A 141 1.35 -23.34 -1.74
CA LEU A 141 0.47 -24.48 -2.00
C LEU A 141 1.14 -25.82 -1.66
N LYS A 142 2.42 -25.99 -2.02
CA LYS A 142 3.20 -27.19 -1.69
C LYS A 142 3.31 -27.38 -0.18
N TYR A 143 3.62 -26.30 0.54
CA TYR A 143 3.86 -26.33 1.98
C TYR A 143 2.60 -26.23 2.85
N LEU A 144 1.41 -26.11 2.24
CA LEU A 144 0.13 -26.07 2.96
C LEU A 144 -0.12 -27.31 3.84
N LYS A 145 0.43 -28.47 3.47
CA LYS A 145 0.29 -29.71 4.26
C LYS A 145 1.33 -29.83 5.38
N VAL A 146 2.43 -29.09 5.28
CA VAL A 146 3.56 -29.15 6.23
C VAL A 146 3.41 -28.06 7.29
N TYR A 147 3.09 -26.84 6.84
CA TYR A 147 2.89 -25.66 7.69
C TYR A 147 1.51 -25.04 7.41
N PRO A 148 0.42 -25.70 7.82
CA PRO A 148 -0.93 -25.35 7.41
C PRO A 148 -1.35 -23.94 7.85
N SER A 149 -1.00 -23.51 9.07
CA SER A 149 -1.41 -22.23 9.63
C SER A 149 -0.72 -21.06 8.93
N VAL A 150 0.60 -21.11 8.78
CA VAL A 150 1.37 -20.04 8.09
C VAL A 150 1.10 -20.02 6.60
N SER A 151 0.96 -21.18 5.96
CA SER A 151 0.72 -21.27 4.52
C SER A 151 -0.67 -20.78 4.15
N ASP A 152 -1.69 -21.13 4.93
CA ASP A 152 -3.04 -20.62 4.73
C ASP A 152 -3.10 -19.08 4.89
N LYS A 153 -2.45 -18.53 5.92
CA LYS A 153 -2.38 -17.08 6.13
C LYS A 153 -1.66 -16.37 4.99
N ALA A 154 -0.55 -16.92 4.51
CA ALA A 154 0.18 -16.38 3.36
C ALA A 154 -0.67 -16.42 2.07
N GLN A 155 -1.39 -17.52 1.82
CA GLN A 155 -2.27 -17.64 0.64
C GLN A 155 -3.46 -16.69 0.68
N ARG A 156 -4.17 -16.57 1.81
CA ARG A 156 -5.35 -15.69 1.92
C ARG A 156 -4.99 -14.23 1.63
N ARG A 157 -3.79 -13.77 2.01
CA ARG A 157 -3.33 -12.41 1.74
C ARG A 157 -2.89 -12.19 0.30
N SER A 158 -2.32 -13.21 -0.33
CA SER A 158 -2.09 -13.24 -1.78
C SER A 158 -3.41 -13.07 -2.57
N LEU A 159 -4.49 -13.76 -2.16
CA LEU A 159 -5.76 -13.77 -2.90
C LEU A 159 -6.71 -12.60 -2.57
N SER A 160 -6.76 -12.13 -1.32
CA SER A 160 -7.70 -11.09 -0.84
C SER A 160 -7.55 -9.72 -1.53
N THR A 161 -6.38 -9.39 -2.04
CA THR A 161 -6.14 -8.09 -2.69
C THR A 161 -6.61 -8.05 -4.15
N SER A 162 -6.66 -9.20 -4.83
CA SER A 162 -7.08 -9.31 -6.24
C SER A 162 -8.53 -8.88 -6.46
N SER A 163 -9.46 -9.30 -5.59
CA SER A 163 -10.89 -9.00 -5.71
C SER A 163 -11.21 -7.53 -5.38
N LEU A 164 -10.55 -6.98 -4.35
CA LEU A 164 -10.74 -5.58 -3.94
C LEU A 164 -10.09 -4.60 -4.92
N LEU A 165 -8.93 -4.94 -5.50
CA LEU A 165 -8.35 -4.14 -6.59
C LEU A 165 -9.22 -4.15 -7.84
N ARG A 166 -9.81 -5.29 -8.22
CA ARG A 166 -10.78 -5.34 -9.33
C ARG A 166 -11.97 -4.40 -9.09
N TYR A 167 -12.46 -4.36 -7.86
CA TYR A 167 -13.59 -3.50 -7.48
C TYR A 167 -13.22 -2.01 -7.46
N LEU A 168 -12.05 -1.65 -6.93
CA LEU A 168 -11.56 -0.27 -6.91
C LEU A 168 -11.17 0.24 -8.30
N VAL A 169 -10.61 -0.61 -9.17
CA VAL A 169 -10.36 -0.29 -10.59
C VAL A 169 -11.68 -0.05 -11.32
N LEU A 170 -12.70 -0.90 -11.10
CA LEU A 170 -14.04 -0.70 -11.67
C LEU A 170 -14.68 0.62 -11.21
N ILE A 171 -14.55 0.98 -9.93
CA ILE A 171 -15.05 2.26 -9.41
C ILE A 171 -14.28 3.44 -10.03
N ALA A 172 -12.94 3.38 -10.07
CA ALA A 172 -12.11 4.43 -10.65
C ALA A 172 -12.42 4.67 -12.14
N THR A 173 -12.59 3.60 -12.93
CA THR A 173 -12.99 3.71 -14.35
C THR A 173 -14.42 4.19 -14.57
N ARG A 174 -15.29 4.11 -13.56
CA ARG A 174 -16.70 4.55 -13.65
C ARG A 174 -16.92 5.98 -13.19
N VAL A 175 -15.99 6.57 -12.46
CA VAL A 175 -15.99 7.99 -12.08
C VAL A 175 -15.40 8.87 -13.19
N GLU A 176 -14.66 8.29 -14.14
CA GLU A 176 -14.08 8.99 -15.30
C GLU A 176 -14.96 8.96 -16.57
N ASN A 177 -16.20 8.46 -16.49
CA ASN A 177 -17.21 8.51 -17.56
C ASN A 177 -18.39 9.41 -17.18
#